data_AF-A0A0K1Q1Q7-F1
#
_entry.id   AF-A0A0K1Q1Q7-F1
#
_cell.length_a   1.000
_cell.length_b   1.000
_cell.length_c   1.000
_cell.angle_alpha   90.00
_cell.angle_beta   90.00
_cell.angle_gamma   90.00
#
_symmetry.space_group_name_H-M   'P 1'
#
loop_
_entity.id
_entity.type
_entity.pdbx_description
1 polymer ?
#
loop_
_entity_poly.entity_id
_entity_poly.type
_entity_poly.pdbx_seq_one_letter_code
_entity_poly.pdbx_strand_id
1 'polypeptide(L)'
;MTHDELAEHISALGRSVRYIDLGPHAYRAHLRRYPLPDWLIEHLVEIELLARVYPEVPNDTVLRTTGHPPRTIQAFLRENAEAFVGERGR
;
A
#
# COMPACT_ATOMS: atom_id res chain seq x y z
N MET A 1 -5.37 -9.71 2.47
CA MET A 1 -3.99 -9.69 1.97
C MET A 1 -3.16 -8.92 2.97
N THR A 2 -2.01 -9.44 3.38
CA THR A 2 -1.10 -8.78 4.32
C THR A 2 -0.13 -7.84 3.58
N HIS A 3 0.59 -7.00 4.33
CA HIS A 3 1.63 -6.15 3.76
C HIS A 3 2.82 -6.95 3.22
N ASP A 4 3.18 -8.07 3.84
CA ASP A 4 4.23 -8.97 3.35
C ASP A 4 3.82 -9.63 2.03
N GLU A 5 2.59 -10.14 1.94
CA GLU A 5 2.04 -10.69 0.69
C GLU A 5 2.09 -9.62 -0.42
N LEU A 6 1.68 -8.37 -0.13
CA LEU A 6 1.78 -7.29 -1.12
C LEU A 6 3.22 -7.04 -1.56
N ALA A 7 4.18 -7.03 -0.63
CA ALA A 7 5.60 -6.85 -0.95
C ALA A 7 6.14 -7.97 -1.85
N GLU A 8 5.68 -9.21 -1.67
CA GLU A 8 6.01 -10.34 -2.55
C GLU A 8 5.45 -10.15 -3.97
N HIS A 9 4.20 -9.69 -4.09
CA HIS A 9 3.58 -9.40 -5.40
C HIS A 9 4.31 -8.28 -6.15
N ILE A 10 4.72 -7.22 -5.44
CA ILE A 10 5.56 -6.16 -6.04
C ILE A 10 6.94 -6.73 -6.39
N SER A 11 7.50 -7.59 -5.54
CA SER A 11 8.82 -8.20 -5.78
C SER A 11 8.87 -9.03 -7.06
N ALA A 12 7.77 -9.72 -7.37
CA ALA A 12 7.61 -10.51 -8.59
C ALA A 12 7.70 -9.67 -9.88
N LEU A 13 7.61 -8.34 -9.80
CA LEU A 13 7.77 -7.45 -10.95
C LEU A 13 9.25 -7.25 -11.35
N GLY A 14 10.21 -7.72 -10.54
CA GLY A 14 11.63 -7.75 -10.91
C GLY A 14 12.57 -6.97 -9.99
N ARG A 15 12.10 -6.52 -8.82
CA ARG A 15 12.93 -5.87 -7.80
C ARG A 15 12.52 -6.34 -6.41
N SER A 16 13.47 -6.81 -5.59
CA SER A 16 13.15 -7.19 -4.21
C SER A 16 12.62 -6.00 -3.40
N VAL A 17 11.42 -6.16 -2.85
CA VAL A 17 10.74 -5.24 -1.95
C VAL A 17 10.43 -5.99 -0.67
N ARG A 18 10.65 -5.33 0.46
CA ARG A 18 10.31 -5.86 1.78
C ARG A 18 9.44 -4.87 2.52
N TYR A 19 8.44 -5.39 3.21
CA TYR A 19 7.68 -4.59 4.15
C TYR A 19 8.53 -4.31 5.41
N ILE A 20 8.35 -3.11 5.97
CA ILE A 20 8.96 -2.71 7.23
C ILE A 20 7.84 -2.13 8.09
N ASP A 21 7.47 -2.84 9.15
CA ASP A 21 6.53 -2.35 10.14
C ASP A 21 7.19 -1.27 11.01
N LEU A 22 6.95 0.00 10.68
CA LEU A 22 7.37 1.12 11.49
C LEU A 22 6.31 1.40 12.56
N GLY A 23 6.72 1.38 13.83
CA GLY A 23 5.88 1.87 14.92
C GLY A 23 5.51 3.36 14.74
N PRO A 24 4.42 3.85 15.36
CA PRO A 24 3.84 5.17 15.07
C PRO A 24 4.83 6.35 15.17
N HIS A 25 5.72 6.31 16.17
CA HIS A 25 6.74 7.34 16.35
C HIS A 25 7.77 7.34 15.20
N ALA A 26 8.24 6.15 14.80
CA ALA A 26 9.19 6.00 13.70
C ALA A 26 8.55 6.35 12.35
N TYR A 27 7.29 5.98 12.15
CA TYR A 27 6.54 6.34 10.94
C TYR A 27 6.34 7.86 10.83
N ARG A 28 5.90 8.52 11.91
CA ARG A 28 5.82 9.99 11.98
C ARG A 28 7.15 10.66 11.63
N ALA A 29 8.24 10.19 12.24
CA ALA A 29 9.59 10.73 11.99
C ALA A 29 10.05 10.49 10.54
N HIS A 30 9.64 9.37 9.92
CA HIS A 30 9.89 9.10 8.51
C HIS A 30 9.12 10.07 7.60
N LEU A 31 7.83 10.30 7.87
CA LEU A 31 6.98 11.19 7.08
C LEU A 31 7.46 12.65 7.10
N ARG A 32 8.03 13.13 8.21
CA ARG A 32 8.62 14.47 8.32
C ARG A 32 9.80 14.75 7.37
N ARG A 33 10.32 13.73 6.69
CA ARG A 33 11.38 13.89 5.68
C ARG A 33 10.84 14.36 4.32
N TYR A 34 9.53 14.32 4.14
CA TYR A 34 8.84 14.72 2.92
C TYR A 34 8.16 16.08 3.13
N PRO A 35 7.88 16.85 2.06
CA PRO A 35 7.21 18.14 2.14
C PRO A 35 5.69 17.99 2.37
N LEU A 36 5.33 17.34 3.48
CA LEU A 36 3.94 17.15 3.92
C LEU A 36 3.65 18.12 5.07
N PRO A 37 2.45 18.73 5.09
CA PRO A 37 2.03 19.53 6.24
C PRO A 37 1.77 18.65 7.47
N ASP A 38 1.99 19.19 8.67
CA ASP A 38 1.89 18.43 9.93
C ASP A 38 0.55 17.74 10.12
N TRP A 39 -0.57 18.39 9.74
CA TRP A 39 -1.90 17.80 9.86
C TRP A 39 -2.04 16.51 9.05
N LEU A 40 -1.40 16.43 7.87
CA LEU A 40 -1.45 15.26 7.01
C LEU A 40 -0.58 14.14 7.57
N ILE A 41 0.57 14.47 8.15
CA ILE A 41 1.44 13.51 8.83
C ILE A 41 0.68 12.85 9.99
N GLU A 42 0.04 13.64 10.85
CA GLU A 42 -0.73 13.08 11.96
C GLU A 42 -1.91 12.24 11.48
N HIS A 43 -2.61 12.67 10.42
CA HIS A 43 -3.70 11.90 9.84
C HIS A 43 -3.25 10.55 9.27
N LEU A 44 -2.10 10.48 8.61
CA LEU A 44 -1.56 9.22 8.09
C LEU A 44 -1.16 8.26 9.20
N VAL A 45 -0.57 8.77 10.29
CA VAL A 45 -0.24 7.95 11.47
C VAL A 45 -1.51 7.42 12.15
N GLU A 46 -2.56 8.23 12.22
CA GLU A 46 -3.86 7.82 12.76
C GLU A 46 -4.50 6.72 11.91
N ILE A 47 -4.56 6.87 10.58
CA ILE A 47 -5.14 5.85 9.68
C ILE A 47 -4.41 4.52 9.82
N GLU A 48 -3.07 4.53 9.87
CA GLU A 48 -2.27 3.32 10.03
C GLU A 48 -2.58 2.60 11.36
N LEU A 49 -2.79 3.36 12.43
CA LEU A 49 -3.23 2.80 13.72
C LEU A 49 -4.65 2.22 13.63
N LEU A 50 -5.58 2.93 12.97
CA LEU A 50 -6.95 2.46 12.80
C LEU A 50 -7.00 1.16 11.99
N ALA A 51 -6.22 1.03 10.93
CA ALA A 51 -6.17 -0.19 10.10
C ALA A 51 -5.72 -1.43 10.89
N ARG A 52 -4.92 -1.26 11.97
CA ARG A 52 -4.51 -2.35 12.85
C ARG A 52 -5.59 -2.75 13.85
N VAL A 53 -6.32 -1.77 14.36
CA VAL A 53 -7.35 -1.99 15.40
C VAL A 53 -8.67 -2.44 14.78
N TYR A 54 -8.97 -1.99 13.57
CA TYR A 54 -10.21 -2.26 12.86
C TYR A 54 -9.93 -3.06 11.59
N PRO A 55 -10.09 -4.40 11.63
CA PRO A 55 -9.88 -5.22 10.45
C PRO A 55 -10.90 -4.87 9.37
N GLU A 56 -10.42 -4.67 8.14
CA GLU A 56 -11.27 -4.47 6.99
C GLU A 56 -11.99 -5.77 6.60
N VAL A 57 -13.29 -5.66 6.30
CA VAL A 57 -14.11 -6.78 5.84
C VAL A 57 -14.54 -6.53 4.40
N PRO A 58 -13.97 -7.26 3.42
CA PRO A 58 -14.37 -7.13 2.02
C PRO A 58 -15.87 -7.40 1.82
N ASN A 59 -16.47 -6.69 0.87
CA ASN A 59 -17.87 -6.90 0.47
C ASN A 59 -17.99 -7.03 -1.06
N ASP A 60 -19.20 -7.30 -1.54
CA ASP A 60 -19.50 -7.56 -2.95
C ASP A 60 -20.00 -6.32 -3.71
N THR A 61 -19.88 -5.12 -3.14
CA THR A 61 -20.47 -3.89 -3.71
C THR A 61 -20.03 -3.65 -5.14
N VAL A 62 -18.74 -3.81 -5.46
CA VAL A 62 -18.24 -3.63 -6.83
C VAL A 62 -18.94 -4.57 -7.81
N LEU A 63 -19.06 -5.85 -7.44
CA LEU A 63 -19.75 -6.84 -8.27
C LEU A 63 -21.23 -6.50 -8.44
N ARG A 64 -21.92 -6.20 -7.34
CA ARG A 64 -23.36 -5.89 -7.36
C ARG A 64 -23.68 -4.62 -8.13
N THR A 65 -22.81 -3.61 -8.08
CA THR A 65 -23.03 -2.32 -8.74
C THR A 65 -22.61 -2.33 -10.20
N THR A 66 -21.53 -3.05 -10.56
CA THR A 66 -20.94 -2.97 -11.91
C THR A 66 -21.17 -4.20 -12.77
N GLY A 67 -21.61 -5.33 -12.18
CA GLY A 67 -21.73 -6.62 -12.88
C GLY A 67 -20.39 -7.34 -13.09
N HIS A 68 -19.27 -6.77 -12.63
CA HIS A 68 -17.93 -7.33 -12.77
C HIS A 68 -17.23 -7.46 -11.41
N PRO A 69 -16.43 -8.52 -11.20
CA PRO A 69 -15.65 -8.65 -9.96
C PRO A 69 -14.67 -7.47 -9.81
N PRO A 70 -14.31 -7.08 -8.58
CA PRO A 70 -13.29 -6.06 -8.37
C PRO A 70 -11.96 -6.49 -8.99
N ARG A 71 -11.23 -5.52 -9.55
CA ARG A 71 -9.89 -5.77 -10.08
C ARG A 71 -8.98 -6.27 -8.96
N THR A 72 -8.21 -7.32 -9.22
CA THR A 72 -7.24 -7.83 -8.27
C THR A 72 -5.98 -6.97 -8.22
N ILE A 73 -5.28 -7.01 -7.09
CA ILE A 73 -3.99 -6.31 -6.93
C ILE A 73 -2.97 -6.80 -7.96
N GLN A 74 -2.95 -8.10 -8.27
CA GLN A 74 -2.05 -8.68 -9.26
C GLN A 74 -2.31 -8.14 -10.67
N ALA A 75 -3.58 -8.02 -11.05
CA ALA A 75 -3.95 -7.42 -12.33
C ALA A 75 -3.50 -5.96 -12.39
N PHE A 76 -3.78 -5.18 -11.34
CA PHE A 76 -3.35 -3.79 -11.24
C PHE A 76 -1.83 -3.62 -11.33
N LEU A 77 -1.07 -4.42 -10.57
CA LEU A 77 0.40 -4.37 -10.56
C LEU A 77 0.99 -4.71 -11.94
N ARG A 78 0.42 -5.71 -12.63
CA ARG A 78 0.86 -6.07 -13.99
C ARG A 78 0.55 -4.97 -15.01
N GLU A 79 -0.64 -4.38 -14.95
CA GLU A 79 -1.07 -3.27 -15.82
C GLU A 79 -0.18 -2.03 -15.65
N ASN A 80 0.39 -1.83 -14.46
CA ASN A 80 1.18 -0.65 -14.11
C ASN A 80 2.64 -0.99 -13.80
N ALA A 81 3.15 -2.13 -14.29
CA ALA A 81 4.44 -2.67 -13.85
C ALA A 81 5.59 -1.65 -13.97
N GLU A 82 5.59 -0.84 -15.03
CA GLU A 82 6.59 0.20 -15.29
C GLU A 82 6.73 1.23 -14.14
N ALA A 83 5.66 1.51 -13.40
CA ALA A 83 5.71 2.42 -12.25
C ALA A 83 6.37 1.80 -11.01
N PHE A 84 6.51 0.47 -10.97
CA PHE A 84 7.02 -0.28 -9.81
C PHE A 84 8.41 -0.87 -10.04
N VAL A 85 8.76 -1.19 -11.29
CA VAL A 85 10.17 -1.43 -11.66
C VAL A 85 10.86 -0.07 -11.78
N GLY A 86 11.55 0.33 -10.72
CA GLY A 86 12.38 1.55 -10.74
C GLY A 86 13.33 1.54 -11.94
N GLU A 87 13.76 2.73 -12.38
CA GLU A 87 14.75 2.88 -13.45
C GLU A 87 15.90 1.91 -13.21
N ARG A 88 16.15 0.99 -14.16
CA ARG A 88 17.37 0.18 -14.13
C ARG A 88 18.52 1.16 -14.04
N GLY A 89 19.28 1.11 -12.94
CA GLY A 89 20.36 2.05 -12.68
C GLY A 89 21.17 2.34 -13.95
N ARG A 90 21.20 3.61 -14.32
CA ARG A 90 22.27 4.19 -15.13
C ARG A 90 23.38 4.63 -14.18
#